data_AF-A0A3B7AH66-F1
#
_entry.id   AF-A0A3B7AH66-F1
#
_cell.length_a   1.000
_cell.length_b   1.000
_cell.length_c   1.000
_cell.angle_alpha   90.00
_cell.angle_beta   90.00
_cell.angle_gamma   90.00
#
_symmetry.space_group_name_H-M   'P 1'
#
loop_
_entity.id
_entity.type
_entity.pdbx_description
1 polymer ?
#
loop_
_entity_poly.entity_id
_entity_poly.type
_entity_poly.pdbx_seq_one_letter_code
_entity_poly.pdbx_strand_id
1 'polypeptide(L)'
;MQSWSGNDIIYGNSGDDVLKGGAGDDYIDGGLGIDQSVYSANSSSVSLVRHLKAGGVLLESAEGSDTLVNVEQVQFNDGTFNLESFIRSIPTPSYTTDAGNATPTVYSGAVGFLEFQFLGGAVGEIVIGSKYNDFINLLAGDDAADGAGGDDVLDGGIGSNFLTGGAGKDTFFLDGRGGSVTWSTITDFEAGDQVNIWGWQPNVSKLLLTQASAGASGFSGATYHYDLNNDGSIDTSITFAVLALSAVPSPVPSDVAGNGYLLFG
;
A
#
# COMPACT_ATOMS: atom_id res chain seq x y z
N MET A 1 -14.85 35.31 -3.28
CA MET A 1 -14.55 33.87 -3.07
C MET A 1 -15.05 33.52 -1.69
N GLN A 2 -16.16 32.78 -1.60
CA GLN A 2 -16.67 32.26 -0.34
C GLN A 2 -15.90 30.96 -0.05
N SER A 3 -15.27 30.89 1.13
CA SER A 3 -14.79 29.65 1.73
C SER A 3 -16.03 28.93 2.26
N TRP A 4 -16.22 27.70 1.82
CA TRP A 4 -17.19 26.79 2.42
C TRP A 4 -16.45 26.13 3.60
N SER A 5 -17.20 25.78 4.63
CA SER A 5 -16.69 25.10 5.81
C SER A 5 -17.39 23.75 5.89
N GLY A 6 -16.66 22.69 6.19
CA GLY A 6 -17.18 21.33 6.16
C GLY A 6 -16.54 20.55 5.01
N ASN A 7 -16.93 19.29 4.89
CA ASN A 7 -16.41 18.38 3.88
C ASN A 7 -17.26 18.52 2.61
N ASP A 8 -16.70 19.12 1.58
CA ASP A 8 -17.38 19.47 0.35
C ASP A 8 -16.99 18.56 -0.82
N ILE A 9 -17.85 18.52 -1.85
CA ILE A 9 -17.56 17.86 -3.13
C ILE A 9 -17.62 18.93 -4.22
N ILE A 10 -16.50 19.12 -4.92
CA ILE A 10 -16.28 20.21 -5.86
C ILE A 10 -15.89 19.65 -7.22
N TYR A 11 -16.54 20.15 -8.28
CA TYR A 11 -16.31 19.74 -9.67
C TYR A 11 -16.03 20.98 -10.54
N GLY A 12 -14.86 21.05 -11.18
CA GLY A 12 -14.51 22.07 -12.18
C GLY A 12 -15.20 21.84 -13.53
N ASN A 13 -15.31 20.57 -13.92
CA ASN A 13 -15.89 20.08 -15.17
C ASN A 13 -15.00 20.25 -16.40
N SER A 14 -15.04 21.39 -17.09
CA SER A 14 -14.32 21.58 -18.35
C SER A 14 -13.83 23.00 -18.45
N GLY A 15 -12.59 23.16 -18.91
CA GLY A 15 -11.87 24.42 -18.89
C GLY A 15 -10.75 24.39 -17.85
N ASP A 16 -9.99 25.47 -17.78
CA ASP A 16 -8.95 25.63 -16.78
C ASP A 16 -9.57 26.28 -15.53
N ASP A 17 -9.84 25.50 -14.49
CA ASP A 17 -10.56 25.92 -13.30
C ASP A 17 -9.64 26.30 -12.13
N VAL A 18 -10.11 27.23 -11.30
CA VAL A 18 -9.48 27.60 -10.02
C VAL A 18 -10.45 27.24 -8.90
N LEU A 19 -10.11 26.20 -8.15
CA LEU A 19 -10.97 25.52 -7.19
C LEU A 19 -10.46 25.77 -5.77
N LYS A 20 -11.37 26.02 -4.84
CA LYS A 20 -11.04 26.20 -3.43
C LYS A 20 -12.05 25.47 -2.56
N GLY A 21 -11.58 24.45 -1.85
CA GLY A 21 -12.33 23.71 -0.84
C GLY A 21 -12.67 24.59 0.36
N GLY A 22 -11.63 25.01 1.07
CA GLY A 22 -11.81 25.75 2.32
C GLY A 22 -11.35 24.86 3.46
N ALA A 23 -12.09 24.88 4.57
CA ALA A 23 -11.75 24.05 5.72
C ALA A 23 -12.68 22.84 5.80
N GLY A 24 -12.14 21.67 6.09
CA GLY A 24 -12.80 20.37 6.03
C GLY A 24 -12.00 19.40 5.17
N ASP A 25 -12.46 18.15 5.10
CA ASP A 25 -11.87 17.15 4.21
C ASP A 25 -12.66 17.16 2.89
N ASP A 26 -12.11 17.80 1.86
CA ASP A 26 -12.82 18.07 0.60
C ASP A 26 -12.47 17.04 -0.49
N TYR A 27 -13.42 16.78 -1.38
CA TYR A 27 -13.18 16.09 -2.65
C TYR A 27 -13.22 17.12 -3.79
N ILE A 28 -12.11 17.29 -4.49
CA ILE A 28 -11.96 18.28 -5.57
C ILE A 28 -11.58 17.55 -6.86
N ASP A 29 -12.48 17.59 -7.85
CA ASP A 29 -12.26 17.08 -9.20
C ASP A 29 -12.19 18.23 -10.19
N GLY A 30 -11.01 18.48 -10.78
CA GLY A 30 -10.82 19.54 -11.78
C GLY A 30 -11.56 19.26 -13.09
N GLY A 31 -11.57 18.00 -13.51
CA GLY A 31 -12.19 17.57 -14.76
C GLY A 31 -11.23 17.70 -15.96
N LEU A 32 -11.68 18.34 -17.04
CA LEU A 32 -10.91 18.49 -18.27
C LEU A 32 -10.29 19.89 -18.35
N GLY A 33 -8.97 19.99 -18.35
CA GLY A 33 -8.28 21.26 -18.53
C GLY A 33 -6.95 21.26 -17.81
N ILE A 34 -6.46 22.45 -17.47
CA ILE A 34 -5.38 22.64 -16.51
C ILE A 34 -5.99 23.29 -15.27
N ASP A 35 -6.20 22.49 -14.23
CA ASP A 35 -6.94 22.86 -13.04
C ASP A 35 -6.01 23.16 -11.87
N GLN A 36 -6.44 24.11 -11.02
CA GLN A 36 -5.68 24.59 -9.88
C GLN A 36 -6.52 24.53 -8.61
N SER A 37 -6.04 23.79 -7.61
CA SER A 37 -6.59 23.84 -6.24
C SER A 37 -5.89 24.92 -5.41
N VAL A 38 -6.63 25.72 -4.64
CA VAL A 38 -6.14 26.88 -3.90
C VAL A 38 -6.33 26.70 -2.39
N TYR A 39 -5.22 26.74 -1.66
CA TYR A 39 -5.16 26.64 -0.21
C TYR A 39 -4.78 27.99 0.40
N SER A 40 -5.40 28.37 1.52
CA SER A 40 -5.00 29.59 2.26
C SER A 40 -3.92 29.31 3.29
N ALA A 41 -2.98 28.46 2.91
CA ALA A 41 -1.83 28.01 3.70
C ALA A 41 -0.51 28.27 2.94
N ASN A 42 0.63 28.20 3.62
CA ASN A 42 1.93 28.15 2.93
C ASN A 42 2.24 26.69 2.56
N SER A 43 2.96 26.46 1.47
CA SER A 43 3.37 25.12 1.04
C SER A 43 4.11 24.33 2.14
N SER A 44 4.90 25.02 2.97
CA SER A 44 5.64 24.44 4.10
C SER A 44 4.76 23.96 5.27
N SER A 45 3.46 24.25 5.26
CA SER A 45 2.50 23.78 6.27
C SER A 45 1.69 22.56 5.84
N VAL A 46 1.90 22.07 4.62
CA VAL A 46 1.37 20.78 4.18
C VAL A 46 2.01 19.68 5.02
N SER A 47 1.18 18.90 5.70
CA SER A 47 1.64 17.81 6.56
C SER A 47 1.86 16.53 5.78
N LEU A 48 1.06 16.27 4.75
CA LEU A 48 1.15 15.09 3.91
C LEU A 48 0.73 15.46 2.49
N VAL A 49 1.43 14.93 1.49
CA VAL A 49 0.91 14.86 0.14
C VAL A 49 1.38 13.54 -0.48
N ARG A 50 0.44 12.76 -1.02
CA ARG A 50 0.73 11.44 -1.61
C ARG A 50 -0.32 11.06 -2.65
N HIS A 51 0.07 10.23 -3.61
CA HIS A 51 -0.89 9.62 -4.52
C HIS A 51 -1.88 8.69 -3.80
N LEU A 52 -3.04 8.48 -4.39
CA LEU A 52 -4.02 7.49 -3.94
C LEU A 52 -4.06 6.30 -4.90
N LYS A 53 -4.19 5.07 -4.37
CA LYS A 53 -4.32 3.85 -5.20
C LYS A 53 -5.53 3.88 -6.14
N ALA A 54 -6.60 4.58 -5.76
CA ALA A 54 -7.79 4.79 -6.58
C ALA A 54 -7.62 5.84 -7.70
N GLY A 55 -6.45 6.50 -7.75
CA GLY A 55 -6.19 7.68 -8.58
C GLY A 55 -6.45 8.98 -7.83
N GLY A 56 -5.73 10.03 -8.23
CA GLY A 56 -5.70 11.31 -7.53
C GLY A 56 -4.63 11.38 -6.43
N VAL A 57 -4.73 12.42 -5.61
CA VAL A 57 -3.75 12.80 -4.60
C VAL A 57 -4.47 13.17 -3.31
N LEU A 58 -3.98 12.69 -2.18
CA LEU A 58 -4.35 13.17 -0.86
C LEU A 58 -3.40 14.31 -0.48
N LEU A 59 -3.95 15.44 -0.02
CA LEU A 59 -3.19 16.57 0.49
C LEU A 59 -3.74 16.97 1.86
N GLU A 60 -2.91 16.86 2.89
CA GLU A 60 -3.26 17.26 4.24
C GLU A 60 -2.60 18.58 4.60
N SER A 61 -3.39 19.51 5.13
CA SER A 61 -2.94 20.81 5.60
C SER A 61 -3.67 21.20 6.89
N ALA A 62 -3.44 22.42 7.37
CA ALA A 62 -4.20 22.97 8.48
C ALA A 62 -5.68 23.21 8.15
N GLU A 63 -6.05 23.21 6.87
CA GLU A 63 -7.44 23.37 6.42
C GLU A 63 -8.20 22.04 6.43
N GLY A 64 -7.51 20.89 6.38
CA GLY A 64 -8.09 19.55 6.37
C GLY A 64 -7.35 18.60 5.43
N SER A 65 -7.96 17.45 5.13
CA SER A 65 -7.43 16.40 4.27
C SER A 65 -8.22 16.33 2.96
N ASP A 66 -7.66 16.88 1.89
CA ASP A 66 -8.34 17.02 0.62
C ASP A 66 -7.92 15.93 -0.37
N THR A 67 -8.89 15.38 -1.08
CA THR A 67 -8.70 14.47 -2.21
C THR A 67 -8.77 15.26 -3.50
N LEU A 68 -7.65 15.33 -4.22
CA LEU A 68 -7.52 16.02 -5.50
C LEU A 68 -7.54 15.00 -6.64
N VAL A 69 -8.44 15.18 -7.59
CA VAL A 69 -8.58 14.34 -8.80
C VAL A 69 -8.57 15.26 -10.01
N ASN A 70 -7.85 14.89 -11.07
CA ASN A 70 -7.71 15.72 -12.28
C ASN A 70 -7.32 17.18 -11.95
N VAL A 71 -6.31 17.37 -11.09
CA VAL A 71 -5.79 18.70 -10.73
C VAL A 71 -4.31 18.74 -11.05
N GLU A 72 -3.87 19.71 -11.85
CA GLU A 72 -2.48 19.82 -12.30
C GLU A 72 -1.63 20.73 -11.41
N GLN A 73 -2.27 21.64 -10.67
CA GLN A 73 -1.59 22.68 -9.90
C GLN A 73 -2.18 22.86 -8.51
N VAL A 74 -1.32 23.18 -7.55
CA VAL A 74 -1.70 23.64 -6.21
C VAL A 74 -1.15 25.02 -5.97
N GLN A 75 -2.03 25.94 -5.57
CA GLN A 75 -1.67 27.29 -5.17
C GLN A 75 -1.70 27.40 -3.65
N PHE A 76 -0.58 27.85 -3.09
CA PHE A 76 -0.41 28.26 -1.71
C PHE A 76 -0.12 29.76 -1.65
N ASN A 77 -0.08 30.32 -0.43
CA ASN A 77 0.25 31.73 -0.20
C ASN A 77 1.67 32.12 -0.66
N ASP A 78 2.57 31.15 -0.74
CA ASP A 78 3.97 31.31 -1.11
C ASP A 78 4.27 30.92 -2.58
N GLY A 79 3.28 30.47 -3.35
CA GLY A 79 3.43 30.21 -4.78
C GLY A 79 2.43 29.22 -5.37
N THR A 80 2.49 29.07 -6.68
CA THR A 80 1.80 28.00 -7.42
C THR A 80 2.81 26.95 -7.83
N PHE A 81 2.47 25.68 -7.60
CA PHE A 81 3.30 24.53 -7.91
C PHE A 81 2.54 23.57 -8.81
N ASN A 82 3.24 22.94 -9.75
CA ASN A 82 2.71 21.76 -10.42
C ASN A 82 2.58 20.63 -9.38
N LEU A 83 1.44 19.96 -9.33
CA LEU A 83 1.10 18.99 -8.28
C LEU A 83 2.11 17.84 -8.21
N GLU A 84 2.41 17.23 -9.35
CA GLU A 84 3.40 16.15 -9.46
C GLU A 84 4.80 16.56 -8.98
N SER A 85 5.24 17.77 -9.36
CA SER A 85 6.52 18.31 -8.93
C SER A 85 6.53 18.62 -7.42
N PHE A 86 5.39 19.03 -6.87
CA PHE A 86 5.24 19.29 -5.44
C PHE A 86 5.31 17.99 -4.62
N ILE A 87 4.62 16.93 -5.06
CA ILE A 87 4.72 15.60 -4.44
C ILE A 87 6.17 15.12 -4.44
N ARG A 88 6.88 15.24 -5.58
CA ARG A 88 8.30 14.84 -5.65
C ARG A 88 9.25 15.74 -4.86
N SER A 89 8.76 16.87 -4.34
CA SER A 89 9.53 17.76 -3.47
C SER A 89 9.38 17.44 -1.98
N ILE A 90 8.51 16.49 -1.62
CA ILE A 90 8.38 16.05 -0.23
C ILE A 90 9.73 15.56 0.31
N PRO A 91 10.08 15.92 1.56
CA PRO A 91 11.27 15.38 2.20
C PRO A 91 11.21 13.85 2.26
N THR A 92 12.31 13.19 1.90
CA THR A 92 12.44 11.75 2.08
C THR A 92 12.26 11.39 3.56
N PRO A 93 11.35 10.46 3.90
CA PRO A 93 11.13 10.05 5.28
C PRO A 93 12.32 9.24 5.81
N SER A 94 12.24 8.87 7.09
CA SER A 94 13.16 7.90 7.69
C SER A 94 12.37 6.63 7.99
N TYR A 95 12.90 5.49 7.58
CA TYR A 95 12.41 4.19 8.01
C TYR A 95 13.12 3.78 9.30
N THR A 96 12.47 2.94 10.11
CA THR A 96 13.09 2.34 11.30
C THR A 96 13.45 0.90 10.99
N THR A 97 14.70 0.51 11.23
CA THR A 97 15.16 -0.87 11.06
C THR A 97 15.82 -1.41 12.32
N ASP A 98 16.04 -2.72 12.38
CA ASP A 98 16.87 -3.36 13.42
C ASP A 98 18.33 -2.88 13.41
N ALA A 99 18.82 -2.40 12.27
CA ALA A 99 20.13 -1.74 12.11
C ALA A 99 20.11 -0.23 12.45
N GLY A 100 18.96 0.31 12.86
CA GLY A 100 18.74 1.75 13.11
C GLY A 100 17.96 2.44 11.99
N ASN A 101 18.05 3.76 11.91
CA ASN A 101 17.30 4.51 10.90
C ASN A 101 17.88 4.30 9.50
N ALA A 102 17.01 4.05 8.52
CA ALA A 102 17.35 3.95 7.11
C ALA A 102 16.67 5.06 6.30
N THR A 103 17.34 5.52 5.25
CA THR A 103 16.74 6.44 4.27
C THR A 103 16.24 5.62 3.09
N PRO A 104 14.92 5.56 2.82
CA PRO A 104 14.39 4.90 1.65
C PRO A 104 14.76 5.69 0.39
N THR A 105 14.53 5.08 -0.77
CA THR A 105 14.70 5.76 -2.06
C THR A 105 13.34 6.14 -2.63
N VAL A 106 13.27 7.19 -3.45
CA VAL A 106 12.03 7.54 -4.15
C VAL A 106 11.68 6.42 -5.13
N TYR A 107 10.43 5.96 -5.10
CA TYR A 107 9.95 4.96 -6.03
C TYR A 107 9.95 5.50 -7.46
N SER A 108 10.48 4.71 -8.39
CA SER A 108 10.60 5.07 -9.81
C SER A 108 10.14 3.96 -10.76
N GLY A 109 9.41 2.98 -10.22
CA GLY A 109 8.83 1.87 -10.99
C GLY A 109 7.50 2.23 -11.65
N ALA A 110 6.82 1.22 -12.18
CA ALA A 110 5.60 1.39 -12.98
C ALA A 110 4.32 1.63 -12.16
N VAL A 111 4.35 1.37 -10.86
CA VAL A 111 3.17 1.53 -9.98
C VAL A 111 3.07 2.98 -9.53
N GLY A 112 2.22 3.76 -10.21
CA GLY A 112 2.21 5.22 -10.10
C GLY A 112 1.80 5.80 -8.74
N PHE A 113 1.18 5.01 -7.85
CA PHE A 113 0.78 5.52 -6.53
C PHE A 113 1.87 5.39 -5.47
N LEU A 114 2.94 4.64 -5.70
CA LEU A 114 4.01 4.44 -4.72
C LEU A 114 4.97 5.64 -4.69
N GLU A 115 5.34 6.07 -3.49
CA GLU A 115 6.20 7.24 -3.26
C GLU A 115 7.65 6.84 -2.94
N PHE A 116 7.83 5.83 -2.08
CA PHE A 116 9.15 5.39 -1.66
C PHE A 116 9.32 3.88 -1.80
N GLN A 117 10.58 3.46 -1.78
CA GLN A 117 10.96 2.07 -1.82
C GLN A 117 12.09 1.77 -0.83
N PHE A 118 12.01 0.58 -0.25
CA PHE A 118 13.07 -0.04 0.53
C PHE A 118 13.28 -1.48 0.05
N LEU A 119 14.56 -1.80 -0.20
CA LEU A 119 14.98 -3.13 -0.61
C LEU A 119 15.91 -3.68 0.49
N GLY A 120 15.49 -4.79 1.09
CA GLY A 120 16.21 -5.52 2.13
C GLY A 120 17.33 -6.38 1.56
N GLY A 121 17.65 -7.46 2.27
CA GLY A 121 18.86 -8.25 2.10
C GLY A 121 18.61 -9.75 1.99
N ALA A 122 19.53 -10.53 2.55
CA ALA A 122 19.42 -11.99 2.57
C ALA A 122 19.37 -12.53 4.01
N VAL A 123 19.25 -11.63 4.98
CA VAL A 123 19.19 -11.92 6.41
C VAL A 123 17.83 -11.47 6.92
N GLY A 124 17.40 -11.97 8.07
CA GLY A 124 16.16 -11.48 8.67
C GLY A 124 16.26 -9.99 9.01
N GLU A 125 15.32 -9.19 8.52
CA GLU A 125 15.24 -7.75 8.74
C GLU A 125 13.95 -7.37 9.48
N ILE A 126 14.02 -6.30 10.27
CA ILE A 126 12.85 -5.62 10.82
C ILE A 126 12.78 -4.25 10.17
N VAL A 127 11.65 -3.91 9.54
CA VAL A 127 11.46 -2.63 8.85
C VAL A 127 10.10 -2.05 9.19
N ILE A 128 10.10 -0.78 9.60
CA ILE A 128 8.90 0.04 9.68
C ILE A 128 9.05 1.14 8.63
N GLY A 129 8.08 1.22 7.73
CA GLY A 129 7.96 2.18 6.64
C GLY A 129 7.65 3.58 7.15
N SER A 130 6.85 4.29 6.38
CA SER A 130 6.51 5.68 6.58
C SER A 130 5.01 5.89 6.61
N LYS A 131 4.55 7.13 6.44
CA LYS A 131 3.13 7.47 6.33
C LYS A 131 2.70 7.69 4.87
N TYR A 132 3.61 7.37 3.95
CA TYR A 132 3.45 7.51 2.51
C TYR A 132 3.39 6.10 1.92
N ASN A 133 2.92 5.99 0.68
CA ASN A 133 2.79 4.71 0.01
C ASN A 133 4.18 4.12 -0.28
N ASP A 134 4.49 3.01 0.36
CA ASP A 134 5.81 2.42 0.41
C ASP A 134 5.85 1.07 -0.32
N PHE A 135 6.90 0.86 -1.11
CA PHE A 135 7.25 -0.45 -1.65
C PHE A 135 8.38 -1.06 -0.81
N ILE A 136 8.06 -2.09 -0.04
CA ILE A 136 9.04 -2.77 0.81
C ILE A 136 9.23 -4.19 0.29
N ASN A 137 10.43 -4.50 -0.19
CA ASN A 137 10.82 -5.84 -0.59
C ASN A 137 12.01 -6.33 0.23
N LEU A 138 11.83 -7.33 1.08
CA LEU A 138 12.85 -7.82 2.02
C LEU A 138 13.66 -9.01 1.47
N LEU A 139 13.31 -9.48 0.26
CA LEU A 139 14.03 -10.47 -0.54
C LEU A 139 14.15 -11.86 0.12
N ALA A 140 15.03 -12.05 1.08
CA ALA A 140 15.24 -13.34 1.72
C ALA A 140 15.58 -13.17 3.20
N GLY A 141 15.04 -14.05 4.02
CA GLY A 141 15.22 -13.95 5.46
C GLY A 141 13.98 -14.49 6.16
N ASP A 142 13.98 -14.39 7.48
CA ASP A 142 12.73 -14.46 8.23
C ASP A 142 12.48 -13.04 8.72
N ASP A 143 11.62 -12.32 8.01
CA ASP A 143 11.52 -10.86 8.09
C ASP A 143 10.30 -10.37 8.86
N ALA A 144 10.33 -9.11 9.29
CA ALA A 144 9.19 -8.39 9.83
C ALA A 144 9.07 -7.00 9.17
N ALA A 145 7.95 -6.74 8.50
CA ALA A 145 7.62 -5.44 7.92
C ALA A 145 6.33 -4.85 8.50
N ASP A 146 6.34 -3.54 8.70
CA ASP A 146 5.18 -2.70 8.97
C ASP A 146 5.18 -1.55 7.96
N GLY A 147 4.16 -1.46 7.09
CA GLY A 147 4.00 -0.36 6.14
C GLY A 147 3.73 0.98 6.84
N ALA A 148 3.18 0.92 8.05
CA ALA A 148 2.74 2.01 8.90
C ALA A 148 1.55 2.80 8.35
N GLY A 149 1.69 3.61 7.32
CA GLY A 149 0.53 4.28 6.74
C GLY A 149 0.74 4.68 5.30
N GLY A 150 -0.35 4.80 4.56
CA GLY A 150 -0.29 4.85 3.10
C GLY A 150 -0.87 3.56 2.53
N ASP A 151 -1.09 3.54 1.22
CA ASP A 151 -1.43 2.30 0.53
C ASP A 151 -0.10 1.62 0.18
N ASP A 152 0.28 0.58 0.92
CA ASP A 152 1.61 0.00 0.84
C ASP A 152 1.64 -1.28 0.01
N VAL A 153 2.83 -1.62 -0.48
CA VAL A 153 3.11 -2.88 -1.15
C VAL A 153 4.26 -3.57 -0.43
N LEU A 154 3.94 -4.68 0.25
CA LEU A 154 4.85 -5.43 1.10
C LEU A 154 5.15 -6.81 0.50
N ASP A 155 6.41 -7.04 0.16
CA ASP A 155 6.95 -8.32 -0.30
C ASP A 155 8.00 -8.79 0.70
N GLY A 156 7.62 -9.74 1.55
CA GLY A 156 8.58 -10.36 2.47
C GLY A 156 9.60 -11.27 1.77
N GLY A 157 9.43 -11.54 0.47
CA GLY A 157 10.28 -12.45 -0.26
C GLY A 157 10.15 -13.91 0.20
N ILE A 158 11.27 -14.63 0.22
CA ILE A 158 11.32 -16.02 0.69
C ILE A 158 11.48 -16.11 2.20
N GLY A 159 11.15 -17.27 2.79
CA GLY A 159 11.31 -17.55 4.21
C GLY A 159 10.02 -17.31 5.01
N SER A 160 10.18 -16.99 6.30
CA SER A 160 9.09 -16.85 7.26
C SER A 160 8.88 -15.41 7.71
N ASN A 161 7.83 -14.76 7.21
CA ASN A 161 7.68 -13.30 7.33
C ASN A 161 6.48 -12.88 8.18
N PHE A 162 6.60 -11.78 8.92
CA PHE A 162 5.49 -11.06 9.55
C PHE A 162 5.26 -9.75 8.80
N LEU A 163 4.08 -9.57 8.23
CA LEU A 163 3.74 -8.40 7.43
C LEU A 163 2.54 -7.70 8.05
N THR A 164 2.69 -6.42 8.36
CA THR A 164 1.65 -5.52 8.87
C THR A 164 1.46 -4.44 7.82
N GLY A 165 0.25 -4.28 7.30
CA GLY A 165 -0.05 -3.24 6.31
C GLY A 165 0.01 -1.86 6.94
N GLY A 166 -0.61 -1.72 8.10
CA GLY A 166 -0.80 -0.44 8.76
C GLY A 166 -2.09 0.22 8.30
N ALA A 167 -2.08 1.54 8.16
CA ALA A 167 -3.25 2.30 7.75
C ALA A 167 -3.28 2.55 6.25
N GLY A 168 -4.24 1.94 5.54
CA GLY A 168 -4.41 2.17 4.11
C GLY A 168 -5.06 0.98 3.43
N LYS A 169 -4.82 0.80 2.13
CA LYS A 169 -5.23 -0.38 1.37
C LYS A 169 -4.02 -1.11 0.84
N ASP A 170 -3.56 -2.07 1.63
CA ASP A 170 -2.24 -2.64 1.47
C ASP A 170 -2.25 -3.86 0.56
N THR A 171 -1.10 -4.17 -0.02
CA THR A 171 -0.93 -5.32 -0.90
C THR A 171 0.25 -6.14 -0.46
N PHE A 172 -0.01 -7.37 -0.03
CA PHE A 172 0.99 -8.31 0.41
C PHE A 172 1.33 -9.28 -0.72
N PHE A 173 2.63 -9.49 -0.95
CA PHE A 173 3.15 -10.44 -1.93
C PHE A 173 3.84 -11.58 -1.20
N LEU A 174 3.44 -12.80 -1.55
CA LEU A 174 4.07 -14.04 -1.10
C LEU A 174 4.58 -14.78 -2.32
N ASP A 175 5.87 -15.13 -2.33
CA ASP A 175 6.46 -15.90 -3.41
C ASP A 175 6.59 -17.38 -3.03
N GLY A 176 5.73 -18.23 -3.58
CA GLY A 176 5.80 -19.68 -3.41
C GLY A 176 6.63 -20.41 -4.48
N ARG A 177 7.27 -19.69 -5.42
CA ARG A 177 7.93 -20.30 -6.60
C ARG A 177 9.35 -20.79 -6.32
N GLY A 178 9.93 -20.43 -5.18
CA GLY A 178 11.35 -20.64 -4.87
C GLY A 178 11.77 -22.09 -4.55
N GLY A 179 10.84 -23.04 -4.49
CA GLY A 179 11.08 -24.45 -4.13
C GLY A 179 11.42 -24.70 -2.65
N SER A 180 11.84 -23.66 -1.92
CA SER A 180 11.82 -23.62 -0.46
C SER A 180 10.41 -23.32 0.03
N VAL A 181 10.04 -23.92 1.16
CA VAL A 181 8.76 -23.64 1.82
C VAL A 181 8.76 -22.20 2.34
N THR A 182 7.75 -21.42 1.98
CA THR A 182 7.53 -20.08 2.55
C THR A 182 6.38 -20.08 3.55
N TRP A 183 6.45 -19.16 4.52
CA TRP A 183 5.36 -18.92 5.46
C TRP A 183 5.23 -17.43 5.74
N SER A 184 4.12 -16.78 5.40
CA SER A 184 3.90 -15.39 5.83
C SER A 184 2.70 -15.25 6.75
N THR A 185 2.84 -14.41 7.76
CA THR A 185 1.79 -14.03 8.70
C THR A 185 1.41 -12.60 8.42
N ILE A 186 0.19 -12.39 7.92
CA ILE A 186 -0.38 -11.05 7.78
C ILE A 186 -1.06 -10.71 9.11
N THR A 187 -0.61 -9.65 9.75
CA THR A 187 -0.94 -9.38 11.16
C THR A 187 -2.24 -8.60 11.36
N ASP A 188 -2.67 -7.86 10.34
CA ASP A 188 -3.74 -6.86 10.41
C ASP A 188 -4.69 -6.86 9.19
N PHE A 189 -4.68 -7.92 8.39
CA PHE A 189 -5.48 -8.02 7.16
C PHE A 189 -6.93 -7.55 7.34
N GLU A 190 -7.30 -6.49 6.62
CA GLU A 190 -8.61 -5.87 6.71
C GLU A 190 -9.27 -5.61 5.34
N ALA A 191 -10.47 -5.01 5.38
CA ALA A 191 -11.27 -4.80 4.18
C ALA A 191 -10.64 -3.71 3.28
N GLY A 192 -10.17 -4.11 2.10
CA GLY A 192 -9.48 -3.24 1.16
C GLY A 192 -8.07 -3.72 0.85
N ASP A 193 -7.50 -4.54 1.73
CA ASP A 193 -6.21 -5.19 1.54
C ASP A 193 -6.29 -6.32 0.54
N GLN A 194 -5.12 -6.66 -0.01
CA GLN A 194 -4.97 -7.77 -0.93
C GLN A 194 -3.76 -8.61 -0.58
N VAL A 195 -3.88 -9.93 -0.74
CA VAL A 195 -2.75 -10.85 -0.68
C VAL A 195 -2.64 -11.59 -2.00
N ASN A 196 -1.45 -11.55 -2.61
CA ASN A 196 -1.10 -12.30 -3.81
C ASN A 196 -0.12 -13.42 -3.47
N ILE A 197 -0.53 -14.67 -3.65
CA ILE A 197 0.36 -15.83 -3.58
C ILE A 197 0.79 -16.21 -4.99
N TRP A 198 2.04 -15.92 -5.34
CA TRP A 198 2.61 -16.21 -6.66
C TRP A 198 3.04 -17.66 -6.81
N GLY A 199 2.88 -18.18 -8.03
CA GLY A 199 3.23 -19.55 -8.39
C GLY A 199 2.03 -20.50 -8.46
N TRP A 200 0.81 -19.97 -8.31
CA TRP A 200 -0.39 -20.76 -8.54
C TRP A 200 -0.47 -21.23 -9.98
N GLN A 201 -0.79 -22.51 -10.17
CA GLN A 201 -0.92 -23.16 -11.46
C GLN A 201 -2.32 -23.80 -11.56
N PRO A 202 -3.20 -23.28 -12.42
CA PRO A 202 -4.54 -23.84 -12.60
C PRO A 202 -4.50 -25.33 -12.92
N ASN A 203 -5.30 -26.12 -12.19
CA ASN A 203 -5.38 -27.59 -12.28
C ASN A 203 -4.14 -28.37 -11.83
N VAL A 204 -3.11 -27.70 -11.31
CA VAL A 204 -1.93 -28.33 -10.70
C VAL A 204 -1.94 -28.05 -9.21
N SER A 205 -1.96 -26.77 -8.83
CA SER A 205 -1.93 -26.36 -7.44
C SER A 205 -3.20 -26.73 -6.69
N LYS A 206 -3.06 -26.98 -5.38
CA LYS A 206 -4.15 -27.38 -4.49
C LYS A 206 -3.96 -26.82 -3.08
N LEU A 207 -5.07 -26.47 -2.46
CA LEU A 207 -5.13 -26.26 -1.01
C LEU A 207 -5.00 -27.63 -0.33
N LEU A 208 -3.96 -27.82 0.48
CA LEU A 208 -3.73 -29.07 1.21
C LEU A 208 -4.60 -29.16 2.45
N LEU A 209 -4.56 -28.12 3.28
CA LEU A 209 -5.33 -28.04 4.52
C LEU A 209 -5.49 -26.59 5.00
N THR A 210 -6.47 -26.42 5.88
CA THR A 210 -6.70 -25.17 6.62
C THR A 210 -6.68 -25.43 8.11
N GLN A 211 -6.20 -24.47 8.89
CA GLN A 211 -6.23 -24.51 10.36
C GLN A 211 -6.85 -23.22 10.90
N ALA A 212 -7.72 -23.33 11.90
CA ALA A 212 -8.44 -22.18 12.44
C ALA A 212 -7.63 -21.30 13.40
N SER A 213 -6.54 -21.84 13.96
CA SER A 213 -5.73 -21.15 14.98
C SER A 213 -4.28 -21.65 14.96
N ALA A 214 -3.67 -21.68 13.78
CA ALA A 214 -2.24 -21.97 13.62
C ALA A 214 -1.44 -20.66 13.49
N GLY A 215 -0.11 -20.77 13.47
CA GLY A 215 0.82 -19.63 13.49
C GLY A 215 1.52 -19.44 14.83
N ALA A 216 2.30 -18.37 14.93
CA ALA A 216 3.07 -18.04 16.13
C ALA A 216 2.16 -17.61 17.29
N SER A 217 2.60 -17.83 18.53
CA SER A 217 1.87 -17.38 19.72
C SER A 217 1.66 -15.86 19.69
N GLY A 218 0.42 -15.41 19.88
CA GLY A 218 0.04 -13.99 19.81
C GLY A 218 -0.38 -13.52 18.41
N PHE A 219 -0.05 -14.29 17.36
CA PHE A 219 -0.39 -14.02 15.96
C PHE A 219 -1.03 -15.23 15.28
N SER A 220 -1.67 -16.10 16.07
CA SER A 220 -2.37 -17.25 15.51
C SER A 220 -3.68 -16.83 14.85
N GLY A 221 -4.12 -17.58 13.85
CA GLY A 221 -5.37 -17.30 13.16
C GLY A 221 -5.67 -18.31 12.05
N ALA A 222 -6.40 -17.85 11.05
CA ALA A 222 -6.77 -18.61 9.87
C ALA A 222 -5.52 -18.89 9.01
N THR A 223 -5.12 -20.15 8.95
CA THR A 223 -3.93 -20.57 8.20
C THR A 223 -4.31 -21.48 7.04
N TYR A 224 -3.72 -21.22 5.88
CA TYR A 224 -3.88 -21.98 4.65
C TYR A 224 -2.52 -22.53 4.21
N HIS A 225 -2.49 -23.80 3.82
CA HIS A 225 -1.29 -24.44 3.28
C HIS A 225 -1.53 -24.90 1.85
N TYR A 226 -0.72 -24.41 0.92
CA TYR A 226 -0.84 -24.71 -0.49
C TYR A 226 0.32 -25.60 -0.96
N ASP A 227 -0.03 -26.55 -1.80
CA ASP A 227 0.89 -27.27 -2.69
C ASP A 227 0.71 -26.65 -4.08
N LEU A 228 1.70 -25.92 -4.55
CA LEU A 228 1.68 -25.21 -5.82
C LEU A 228 2.10 -26.11 -6.98
N ASN A 229 2.91 -27.14 -6.73
CA ASN A 229 3.54 -27.97 -7.77
C ASN A 229 2.93 -29.38 -7.91
N ASN A 230 1.99 -29.75 -7.04
CA ASN A 230 1.30 -31.03 -6.91
C ASN A 230 2.16 -32.23 -6.48
N ASP A 231 3.25 -32.02 -5.73
CA ASP A 231 4.10 -33.09 -5.20
C ASP A 231 3.60 -33.71 -3.89
N GLY A 232 2.56 -33.12 -3.29
CA GLY A 232 1.95 -33.55 -2.03
C GLY A 232 2.54 -32.88 -0.79
N SER A 233 3.52 -31.99 -0.94
CA SER A 233 4.13 -31.23 0.13
C SER A 233 3.65 -29.78 0.16
N ILE A 234 3.85 -29.11 1.29
CA ILE A 234 3.48 -27.70 1.44
C ILE A 234 4.59 -26.86 0.78
N ASP A 235 4.24 -26.10 -0.24
CA ASP A 235 5.13 -25.13 -0.88
C ASP A 235 5.04 -23.76 -0.19
N THR A 236 3.84 -23.35 0.20
CA THR A 236 3.64 -22.06 0.86
C THR A 236 2.51 -22.09 1.87
N SER A 237 2.69 -21.34 2.95
CA SER A 237 1.71 -21.16 4.01
C SER A 237 1.43 -19.68 4.21
N ILE A 238 0.17 -19.37 4.49
CA ILE A 238 -0.22 -18.03 4.93
C ILE A 238 -1.06 -18.13 6.19
N THR A 239 -0.77 -17.29 7.17
CA THR A 239 -1.62 -17.05 8.34
C THR A 239 -2.17 -15.65 8.28
N PHE A 240 -3.49 -15.52 8.38
CA PHE A 240 -4.16 -14.26 8.70
C PHE A 240 -4.36 -14.22 10.21
N ALA A 241 -3.51 -13.45 10.91
CA ALA A 241 -3.51 -13.40 12.36
C ALA A 241 -4.87 -12.93 12.88
N VAL A 242 -5.29 -13.44 14.04
CA VAL A 242 -6.53 -13.14 14.76
C VAL A 242 -7.86 -13.39 14.02
N LEU A 243 -7.83 -13.63 12.70
CA LEU A 243 -9.01 -13.92 11.89
C LEU A 243 -9.42 -15.38 12.01
N ALA A 244 -10.73 -15.62 12.02
CA ALA A 244 -11.30 -16.95 11.82
C ALA A 244 -11.31 -17.30 10.33
N LEU A 245 -11.29 -18.60 9.98
CA LEU A 245 -11.34 -19.05 8.57
C LEU A 245 -12.52 -18.46 7.79
N SER A 246 -13.67 -18.26 8.45
CA SER A 246 -14.87 -17.68 7.84
C SER A 246 -14.80 -16.17 7.58
N ALA A 247 -13.82 -15.48 8.18
CA ALA A 247 -13.61 -14.05 7.99
C ALA A 247 -12.65 -13.74 6.84
N VAL A 248 -11.86 -14.74 6.41
CA VAL A 248 -10.94 -14.60 5.27
C VAL A 248 -11.72 -14.78 3.97
N PRO A 249 -11.64 -13.83 3.02
CA PRO A 249 -12.26 -13.97 1.70
C PRO A 249 -11.80 -15.24 0.99
N SER A 250 -12.69 -15.84 0.20
CA SER A 250 -12.32 -17.00 -0.62
C SER A 250 -11.36 -16.54 -1.73
N PRO A 251 -10.16 -17.14 -1.86
CA PRO A 251 -9.20 -16.69 -2.83
C PRO A 251 -9.63 -17.01 -4.25
N VAL A 252 -9.27 -16.14 -5.20
CA VAL A 252 -9.56 -16.29 -6.62
C VAL A 252 -8.25 -16.57 -7.38
N PRO A 253 -8.14 -17.70 -8.10
CA PRO A 253 -7.07 -17.92 -9.06
C PRO A 253 -7.08 -16.90 -10.19
N SER A 254 -5.91 -16.36 -10.52
CA SER A 254 -5.71 -15.42 -11.62
C SER A 254 -4.37 -15.70 -12.32
N ASP A 255 -4.13 -15.04 -13.45
CA ASP A 255 -2.92 -15.15 -14.26
C ASP A 255 -2.55 -13.81 -14.89
N VAL A 256 -1.26 -13.50 -14.89
CA VAL A 256 -0.70 -12.40 -15.69
C VAL A 256 0.47 -12.92 -16.51
N ALA A 257 0.33 -12.83 -17.84
CA ALA A 257 1.35 -13.23 -18.80
C ALA A 257 1.87 -14.67 -18.59
N GLY A 258 0.99 -15.61 -18.22
CA GLY A 258 1.33 -17.01 -17.99
C GLY A 258 1.94 -17.29 -16.61
N ASN A 259 1.97 -16.30 -15.72
CA ASN A 259 2.32 -16.48 -14.31
C ASN A 259 1.05 -16.40 -13.47
N GLY A 260 0.64 -17.54 -12.93
CA GLY A 260 -0.55 -17.63 -12.09
C GLY A 260 -0.29 -17.25 -10.63
N TYR A 261 -1.33 -16.74 -9.99
CA TYR A 261 -1.34 -16.38 -8.56
C TYR A 261 -2.72 -16.63 -7.96
N LEU A 262 -2.77 -16.80 -6.62
CA LEU A 262 -4.02 -16.74 -5.85
C LEU A 262 -4.16 -15.34 -5.25
N LEU A 263 -5.34 -14.76 -5.39
CA LEU A 263 -5.68 -13.46 -4.83
C LEU A 263 -6.67 -13.61 -3.68
N PHE A 264 -6.33 -13.09 -2.50
CA PHE A 264 -7.29 -12.75 -1.44
C PHE A 264 -7.56 -11.25 -1.51
N GLY A 265 -8.82 -10.84 -1.36
CA GLY A 265 -9.25 -9.44 -1.36
C GLY A 265 -10.76 -9.28 -1.31
#